data_AF-A0A9J6BTC4-F1
#
_entry.id   AF-A0A9J6BTC4-F1
#
_cell.length_a   1.000
_cell.length_b   1.000
_cell.length_c   1.000
_cell.angle_alpha   90.00
_cell.angle_beta   90.00
_cell.angle_gamma   90.00
#
_symmetry.space_group_name_H-M   'P 1'
#
loop_
_entity.id
_entity.type
_entity.pdbx_description
1 polymer ?
#
loop_
_entity_poly.entity_id
_entity_poly.type
_entity_poly.pdbx_seq_one_letter_code
_entity_poly.pdbx_strand_id
1 'polypeptide(L)'
;MTVKIKKVNKFSIGISQNFEFFKSCQTIFIEKVDEKDLDDSFHKSIKPIACFVQFMFLMPVCGIKSDNPKNLKFKWCSLRVLITLAYIFYGIIIACLYFDSIRKNIDAMNAVGLIFFTYTTICTIIFLTIAIKWPRMMKQWSNVEEKFLHSPYRKTDWKLSKKIKIVAVTVIILAFFEHLLYLANSAFNIYQDVVKNNLTVDEPLNHFLKSQFGYIYLDVPFSVPLGVFNEIMNMSFTFGWNYMELFVMMISLGLSTRFKQINERLKNFKEKILSEQQWSKIREDYSSLCNLVAIIDFDLRYLILLSNLNNVYFICFQLLNIFEKLPYVINTIYFWFSLIYLASRTFVAQFLAASIHESAKFPIQIISSIPHEGWCNEMQRFADQARAQDVALSGMKFFNLTRKSILSVIIFL
;
A
#
# COMPACT_ATOMS: atom_id res chain seq x y z
N MET A 1 -18.83 42.27 77.39
CA MET A 1 -17.52 41.84 76.86
C MET A 1 -17.79 41.03 75.60
N THR A 2 -17.23 41.41 74.44
CA THR A 2 -16.96 40.59 73.21
C THR A 2 -18.14 39.90 72.47
N VAL A 3 -18.31 39.84 71.13
CA VAL A 3 -17.72 40.42 69.90
C VAL A 3 -18.78 40.21 68.78
N LYS A 4 -18.89 41.16 67.83
CA LYS A 4 -19.62 41.05 66.54
C LYS A 4 -18.92 40.11 65.55
N ILE A 5 -19.66 39.27 64.81
CA ILE A 5 -19.15 38.62 63.59
C ILE A 5 -20.02 38.98 62.38
N LYS A 6 -19.37 39.62 61.39
CA LYS A 6 -19.87 39.95 60.03
C LYS A 6 -20.06 38.67 59.20
N LYS A 7 -21.24 38.48 58.60
CA LYS A 7 -21.43 37.58 57.45
C LYS A 7 -21.08 38.35 56.17
N VAL A 8 -20.04 37.90 55.47
CA VAL A 8 -19.61 38.45 54.17
C VAL A 8 -20.18 37.59 53.04
N ASN A 9 -20.95 38.24 52.17
CA ASN A 9 -21.28 37.78 50.82
C ASN A 9 -20.00 37.61 50.01
N LYS A 10 -19.62 36.39 49.64
CA LYS A 10 -18.51 36.15 48.69
C LYS A 10 -18.65 34.89 47.81
N PHE A 11 -19.81 34.25 47.77
CA PHE A 11 -19.97 32.97 47.07
C PHE A 11 -20.72 33.02 45.73
N SER A 12 -21.38 34.14 45.39
CA SER A 12 -22.19 34.24 44.15
C SER A 12 -21.47 34.89 42.96
N ILE A 13 -20.31 35.53 43.15
CA ILE A 13 -19.58 36.24 42.08
C ILE A 13 -18.52 35.35 41.41
N GLY A 14 -18.03 34.30 42.10
CA GLY A 14 -17.02 33.38 41.55
C GLY A 14 -17.56 32.34 40.56
N ILE A 15 -18.87 32.08 40.54
CA ILE A 15 -19.46 31.04 39.67
C ILE A 15 -19.80 31.61 38.28
N SER A 16 -20.24 32.86 38.17
CA SER A 16 -20.51 33.48 36.86
C SER A 16 -19.24 33.77 36.06
N GLN A 17 -18.17 34.24 36.73
CA GLN A 17 -16.87 34.47 36.09
C GLN A 17 -16.21 33.16 35.63
N ASN A 18 -16.36 32.07 36.40
CA ASN A 18 -15.86 30.75 35.97
C ASN A 18 -16.67 30.17 34.80
N PHE A 19 -17.97 30.45 34.69
CA PHE A 19 -18.79 29.98 33.55
C PHE A 19 -18.49 30.75 32.26
N GLU A 20 -18.25 32.07 32.33
CA GLU A 20 -17.79 32.85 31.18
C GLU A 20 -16.33 32.55 30.83
N PHE A 21 -15.46 32.25 31.80
CA PHE A 21 -14.10 31.80 31.53
C PHE A 21 -14.07 30.39 30.93
N PHE A 22 -14.99 29.48 31.31
CA PHE A 22 -15.12 28.18 30.66
C PHE A 22 -15.75 28.26 29.27
N LYS A 23 -16.74 29.15 29.04
CA LYS A 23 -17.26 29.44 27.70
C LYS A 23 -16.20 30.09 26.82
N SER A 24 -15.48 31.09 27.34
CA SER A 24 -14.38 31.73 26.63
C SER A 24 -13.23 30.76 26.38
N CYS A 25 -12.87 29.90 27.34
CA CYS A 25 -11.89 28.82 27.12
C CYS A 25 -12.41 27.75 26.16
N GLN A 26 -13.70 27.42 26.12
CA GLN A 26 -14.28 26.53 25.10
C GLN A 26 -14.28 27.20 23.72
N THR A 27 -14.67 28.46 23.61
CA THR A 27 -14.66 29.20 22.35
C THR A 27 -13.22 29.43 21.88
N ILE A 28 -12.28 29.71 22.78
CA ILE A 28 -10.83 29.82 22.50
C ILE A 28 -10.21 28.45 22.20
N PHE A 29 -10.65 27.34 22.82
CA PHE A 29 -10.22 25.99 22.44
C PHE A 29 -10.84 25.54 21.12
N ILE A 30 -12.03 26.02 20.77
CA ILE A 30 -12.71 25.75 19.50
C ILE A 30 -12.11 26.62 18.38
N GLU A 31 -11.69 27.85 18.67
CA GLU A 31 -11.03 28.76 17.71
C GLU A 31 -9.51 28.53 17.60
N LYS A 32 -8.84 27.93 18.60
CA LYS A 32 -7.45 27.45 18.50
C LYS A 32 -7.33 25.97 18.10
N VAL A 33 -8.37 25.36 17.51
CA VAL A 33 -8.15 24.21 16.64
C VAL A 33 -7.60 24.74 15.31
N ASP A 34 -6.35 25.18 15.34
CA ASP A 34 -5.65 25.73 14.19
C ASP A 34 -5.81 24.82 12.96
N GLU A 35 -6.14 25.47 11.86
CA GLU A 35 -6.38 25.05 10.47
C GLU A 35 -5.25 24.23 9.79
N LYS A 36 -4.34 23.59 10.55
CA LYS A 36 -3.08 23.03 10.03
C LYS A 36 -2.96 21.51 10.01
N ASP A 37 -4.05 20.75 10.10
CA ASP A 37 -3.97 19.26 10.05
C ASP A 37 -4.62 18.62 8.82
N LEU A 38 -4.70 19.37 7.70
CA LEU A 38 -4.94 18.84 6.36
C LEU A 38 -3.88 17.82 5.91
N ASP A 39 -2.83 17.58 6.70
CA ASP A 39 -1.69 16.69 6.41
C ASP A 39 -1.98 15.19 6.54
N ASP A 40 -3.12 14.81 7.14
CA ASP A 40 -3.50 13.40 7.29
C ASP A 40 -4.40 12.85 6.16
N SER A 41 -4.59 13.62 5.09
CA SER A 41 -5.26 13.11 3.89
C SER A 41 -4.46 11.98 3.23
N PHE A 42 -5.16 11.04 2.61
CA PHE A 42 -4.52 9.91 1.93
C PHE A 42 -3.60 10.38 0.80
N HIS A 43 -4.06 11.34 -0.02
CA HIS A 43 -3.28 11.92 -1.12
C HIS A 43 -1.94 12.50 -0.67
N LYS A 44 -1.94 13.33 0.39
CA LYS A 44 -0.70 13.89 0.93
C LYS A 44 0.19 12.82 1.55
N SER A 45 -0.41 11.80 2.16
CA SER A 45 0.32 10.69 2.79
C SER A 45 1.12 9.88 1.76
N ILE A 46 0.56 9.62 0.59
CA ILE A 46 1.22 8.84 -0.48
C ILE A 46 2.08 9.68 -1.42
N LYS A 47 1.94 11.01 -1.43
CA LYS A 47 2.66 11.96 -2.31
C LYS A 47 4.17 11.69 -2.45
N PRO A 48 4.97 11.47 -1.38
CA PRO A 48 6.40 11.21 -1.55
C PRO A 48 6.68 9.87 -2.25
N ILE A 49 5.89 8.83 -1.93
CA ILE A 49 6.00 7.51 -2.57
C ILE A 49 5.60 7.62 -4.04
N ALA A 50 4.51 8.32 -4.34
CA ALA A 50 4.05 8.53 -5.70
C ALA A 50 5.07 9.31 -6.55
N CYS A 51 5.83 10.25 -5.94
CA CYS A 51 6.95 10.91 -6.64
C CYS A 51 8.10 9.93 -6.94
N PHE A 52 8.47 9.08 -5.98
CA PHE A 52 9.53 8.07 -6.16
C PHE A 52 9.18 7.07 -7.28
N VAL A 53 7.94 6.63 -7.33
CA VAL A 53 7.46 5.65 -8.33
C VAL A 53 7.45 6.24 -9.73
N GLN A 54 7.18 7.54 -9.87
CA GLN A 54 7.28 8.22 -11.15
C GLN A 54 8.71 8.33 -11.67
N PHE A 55 9.68 8.39 -10.77
CA PHE A 55 11.09 8.29 -11.13
C PHE A 55 11.41 6.88 -11.65
N MET A 56 10.74 5.85 -11.13
CA MET A 56 10.79 4.46 -11.62
C MET A 56 9.84 4.18 -12.81
N PHE A 57 9.47 5.23 -13.57
CA PHE A 57 8.68 5.16 -14.80
C PHE A 57 7.24 4.61 -14.65
N LEU A 58 6.74 4.48 -13.42
CA LEU A 58 5.42 3.96 -13.11
C LEU A 58 4.42 5.08 -12.79
N MET A 59 3.13 4.79 -12.99
CA MET A 59 2.00 5.66 -12.66
C MET A 59 2.17 7.13 -13.15
N PRO A 60 2.13 7.37 -14.48
CA PRO A 60 2.46 8.67 -15.09
C PRO A 60 1.33 9.71 -14.96
N VAL A 61 0.97 10.09 -13.72
CA VAL A 61 -0.04 11.12 -13.42
C VAL A 61 0.61 12.51 -13.30
N CYS A 62 -0.02 13.54 -13.85
CA CYS A 62 0.39 14.93 -13.67
C CYS A 62 -0.19 15.51 -12.38
N GLY A 63 0.55 16.41 -11.72
CA GLY A 63 0.06 17.15 -10.56
C GLY A 63 0.19 16.45 -9.21
N ILE A 64 0.95 15.34 -9.11
CA ILE A 64 1.14 14.60 -7.84
C ILE A 64 1.70 15.49 -6.71
N LYS A 65 2.55 16.46 -7.04
CA LYS A 65 3.12 17.39 -6.07
C LYS A 65 2.11 18.42 -5.53
N SER A 66 0.93 18.54 -6.13
CA SER A 66 -0.15 19.40 -5.59
C SER A 66 -0.73 18.78 -4.32
N ASP A 67 -1.05 19.60 -3.33
CA ASP A 67 -1.73 19.16 -2.11
C ASP A 67 -3.22 18.92 -2.34
N ASN A 68 -3.81 19.57 -3.34
CA ASN A 68 -5.20 19.38 -3.71
C ASN A 68 -5.34 18.25 -4.76
N PRO A 69 -6.09 17.17 -4.47
CA PRO A 69 -6.35 16.08 -5.42
C PRO A 69 -7.04 16.53 -6.72
N LYS A 70 -7.77 17.66 -6.71
CA LYS A 70 -8.44 18.21 -7.91
C LYS A 70 -7.47 18.62 -9.01
N ASN A 71 -6.19 18.85 -8.67
CA ASN A 71 -5.15 19.21 -9.62
C ASN A 71 -4.50 18.00 -10.30
N LEU A 72 -4.84 16.78 -9.89
CA LEU A 72 -4.40 15.57 -10.57
C LEU A 72 -5.02 15.50 -11.96
N LYS A 73 -4.20 15.24 -12.97
CA LYS A 73 -4.64 15.10 -14.36
C LYS A 73 -3.87 13.99 -15.03
N PHE A 74 -4.52 13.28 -15.94
CA PHE A 74 -3.86 12.37 -16.87
C PHE A 74 -3.82 13.03 -18.26
N LYS A 75 -2.66 12.99 -18.92
CA LYS A 75 -2.46 13.52 -20.27
C LYS A 75 -1.62 12.53 -21.07
N TRP A 76 -2.20 11.99 -22.14
CA TRP A 76 -1.52 11.07 -23.06
C TRP A 76 -0.27 11.70 -23.67
N CYS A 77 -0.37 12.94 -24.15
CA CYS A 77 0.77 13.69 -24.67
C CYS A 77 1.57 14.36 -23.54
N SER A 78 2.14 13.56 -22.64
CA SER A 78 3.08 14.02 -21.61
C SER A 78 4.37 13.22 -21.65
N LEU A 79 5.50 13.87 -21.35
CA LEU A 79 6.81 13.22 -21.32
C LEU A 79 6.81 11.98 -20.40
N ARG A 80 6.06 12.02 -19.29
CA ARG A 80 5.94 10.91 -18.34
C ARG A 80 5.27 9.69 -18.98
N VAL A 81 4.17 9.90 -19.69
CA VAL A 81 3.49 8.81 -20.40
C VAL A 81 4.37 8.26 -21.52
N LEU A 82 5.07 9.12 -22.27
CA LEU A 82 6.00 8.67 -23.30
C LEU A 82 7.13 7.80 -22.73
N ILE A 83 7.72 8.20 -21.59
CA ILE A 83 8.74 7.41 -20.90
C ILE A 83 8.16 6.08 -20.39
N THR A 84 6.96 6.08 -19.79
CA THR A 84 6.30 4.83 -19.37
C THR A 84 6.02 3.90 -20.56
N LEU A 85 5.61 4.43 -21.71
CA LEU A 85 5.40 3.64 -22.93
C LEU A 85 6.71 3.05 -23.46
N ALA A 86 7.79 3.84 -23.47
CA ALA A 86 9.12 3.35 -23.82
C ALA A 86 9.60 2.24 -22.86
N TYR A 87 9.31 2.39 -21.57
CA TYR A 87 9.63 1.39 -20.54
C TYR A 87 8.82 0.09 -20.73
N ILE A 88 7.53 0.18 -21.07
CA ILE A 88 6.71 -0.99 -21.44
C ILE A 88 7.30 -1.68 -22.68
N PHE A 89 7.64 -0.91 -23.72
CA PHE A 89 8.23 -1.45 -24.94
C PHE A 89 9.56 -2.16 -24.68
N TYR A 90 10.43 -1.56 -23.86
CA TYR A 90 11.66 -2.20 -23.39
C TYR A 90 11.38 -3.52 -22.66
N GLY A 91 10.42 -3.55 -21.73
CA GLY A 91 10.03 -4.78 -21.03
C GLY A 91 9.53 -5.89 -21.94
N ILE A 92 8.76 -5.55 -22.99
CA ILE A 92 8.33 -6.52 -24.01
C ILE A 92 9.54 -7.06 -24.79
N ILE A 93 10.45 -6.20 -25.24
CA ILE A 93 11.66 -6.65 -25.97
C ILE A 93 12.48 -7.59 -25.10
N ILE A 94 12.76 -7.22 -23.85
CA ILE A 94 13.55 -8.04 -22.93
C ILE A 94 12.88 -9.38 -22.67
N ALA A 95 11.56 -9.41 -22.44
CA ALA A 95 10.84 -10.68 -22.28
C ALA A 95 10.95 -11.56 -23.54
N CYS A 96 10.87 -10.98 -24.73
CA CYS A 96 11.02 -11.72 -26.00
C CYS A 96 12.45 -12.26 -26.20
N LEU A 97 13.48 -11.44 -25.97
CA LEU A 97 14.88 -11.87 -26.06
C LEU A 97 15.19 -12.97 -25.06
N TYR A 98 14.70 -12.82 -23.82
CA TYR A 98 14.86 -13.83 -22.79
C TYR A 98 14.15 -15.14 -23.18
N PHE A 99 12.92 -15.06 -23.71
CA PHE A 99 12.19 -16.23 -24.22
C PHE A 99 12.97 -16.94 -25.33
N ASP A 100 13.51 -16.22 -26.31
CA ASP A 100 14.30 -16.83 -27.39
C ASP A 100 15.56 -17.53 -26.85
N SER A 101 16.21 -16.95 -25.84
CA SER A 101 17.40 -17.56 -25.22
C SER A 101 17.11 -18.90 -24.52
N ILE A 102 15.91 -19.06 -23.93
CA ILE A 102 15.54 -20.27 -23.16
C ILE A 102 14.67 -21.25 -23.94
N ARG A 103 14.14 -20.89 -25.12
CA ARG A 103 13.08 -21.66 -25.81
C ARG A 103 13.44 -23.11 -26.11
N LYS A 104 14.74 -23.43 -26.20
CA LYS A 104 15.22 -24.79 -26.48
C LYS A 104 15.26 -25.69 -25.23
N ASN A 105 15.35 -25.11 -24.03
CA ASN A 105 15.49 -25.80 -22.75
C ASN A 105 14.65 -25.10 -21.67
N ILE A 106 13.33 -25.12 -21.85
CA ILE A 106 12.40 -24.53 -20.87
C ILE A 106 12.27 -25.49 -19.68
N ASP A 107 12.78 -25.07 -18.53
CA ASP A 107 12.53 -25.68 -17.24
C ASP A 107 12.06 -24.61 -16.23
N ALA A 108 11.72 -25.04 -15.02
CA ALA A 108 11.21 -24.13 -13.99
C ALA A 108 12.24 -23.06 -13.56
N MET A 109 13.54 -23.37 -13.61
CA MET A 109 14.60 -22.44 -13.20
C MET A 109 14.82 -21.36 -14.25
N ASN A 110 14.89 -21.76 -15.52
CA ASN A 110 15.09 -20.86 -16.64
C ASN A 110 13.84 -20.01 -16.91
N ALA A 111 12.64 -20.46 -16.51
CA ALA A 111 11.41 -19.69 -16.68
C ALA A 111 11.29 -18.47 -15.74
N VAL A 112 12.06 -18.41 -14.65
CA VAL A 112 11.94 -17.36 -13.62
C VAL A 112 12.15 -15.97 -14.19
N GLY A 113 13.21 -15.78 -15.00
CA GLY A 113 13.51 -14.48 -15.60
C GLY A 113 12.42 -14.04 -16.58
N LEU A 114 11.89 -14.97 -17.39
CA LEU A 114 10.79 -14.71 -18.31
C LEU A 114 9.53 -14.24 -17.55
N ILE A 115 9.18 -14.95 -16.48
CA ILE A 115 8.01 -14.63 -15.66
C ILE A 115 8.19 -13.28 -14.98
N PHE A 116 9.39 -12.99 -14.46
CA PHE A 116 9.72 -11.70 -13.86
C PHE A 116 9.53 -10.53 -14.84
N PHE A 117 10.13 -10.59 -16.04
CA PHE A 117 10.00 -9.52 -17.03
C PHE A 117 8.57 -9.39 -17.56
N THR A 118 7.90 -10.51 -17.79
CA THR A 118 6.50 -10.51 -18.25
C THR A 118 5.57 -9.90 -17.20
N TYR A 119 5.68 -10.34 -15.94
CA TYR A 119 4.88 -9.84 -14.83
C TYR A 119 5.08 -8.34 -14.61
N THR A 120 6.32 -7.88 -14.52
CA THR A 120 6.63 -6.46 -14.28
C THR A 120 6.19 -5.56 -15.43
N THR A 121 6.25 -6.07 -16.68
CA THR A 121 5.70 -5.38 -17.85
C THR A 121 4.17 -5.27 -17.79
N ILE A 122 3.46 -6.36 -17.49
CA ILE A 122 2.00 -6.35 -17.32
C ILE A 122 1.59 -5.43 -16.16
N CYS A 123 2.34 -5.47 -15.05
CA CYS A 123 2.16 -4.59 -13.90
C CYS A 123 2.25 -3.11 -14.32
N THR A 124 3.24 -2.75 -15.13
CA THR A 124 3.41 -1.39 -15.67
C THR A 124 2.22 -0.96 -16.53
N ILE A 125 1.68 -1.86 -17.37
CA ILE A 125 0.47 -1.63 -18.19
C ILE A 125 -0.76 -1.39 -17.28
N ILE A 126 -0.91 -2.18 -16.22
CA ILE A 126 -1.98 -2.00 -15.24
C ILE A 126 -1.83 -0.65 -14.53
N PHE A 127 -0.62 -0.25 -14.12
CA PHE A 127 -0.39 1.06 -13.50
C PHE A 127 -0.64 2.23 -14.45
N LEU A 128 -0.37 2.09 -15.75
CA LEU A 128 -0.77 3.06 -16.76
C LEU A 128 -2.31 3.19 -16.82
N THR A 129 -3.02 2.06 -16.77
CA THR A 129 -4.50 2.02 -16.75
C THR A 129 -5.05 2.66 -15.48
N ILE A 130 -4.44 2.39 -14.32
CA ILE A 130 -4.78 3.03 -13.05
C ILE A 130 -4.52 4.53 -13.14
N ALA A 131 -3.39 4.97 -13.73
CA ALA A 131 -3.05 6.39 -13.87
C ALA A 131 -4.12 7.19 -14.65
N ILE A 132 -4.77 6.58 -15.65
CA ILE A 132 -5.88 7.20 -16.38
C ILE A 132 -7.07 7.50 -15.44
N LYS A 133 -7.41 6.56 -14.57
CA LYS A 133 -8.56 6.64 -13.66
C LYS A 133 -8.25 7.36 -12.35
N TRP A 134 -6.97 7.44 -11.99
CA TRP A 134 -6.46 7.93 -10.72
C TRP A 134 -7.00 9.32 -10.32
N PRO A 135 -7.06 10.34 -11.21
CA PRO A 135 -7.63 11.64 -10.85
C PRO A 135 -9.09 11.57 -10.38
N ARG A 136 -9.91 10.75 -11.06
CA ARG A 136 -11.31 10.55 -10.68
C ARG A 136 -11.42 9.84 -9.35
N MET A 137 -10.66 8.75 -9.17
CA MET A 137 -10.66 7.96 -7.94
C MET A 137 -10.22 8.80 -6.74
N MET A 138 -9.16 9.60 -6.88
CA MET A 138 -8.67 10.47 -5.80
C MET A 138 -9.62 11.63 -5.49
N LYS A 139 -10.36 12.15 -6.47
CA LYS A 139 -11.41 13.15 -6.21
C LYS A 139 -12.56 12.54 -5.40
N GLN A 140 -13.00 11.34 -5.76
CA GLN A 140 -14.04 10.62 -5.00
C GLN A 140 -13.56 10.24 -3.60
N TRP A 141 -12.32 9.76 -3.48
CA TRP A 141 -11.68 9.50 -2.18
C TRP A 141 -11.67 10.76 -1.32
N SER A 142 -11.16 11.88 -1.85
CA SER A 142 -11.06 13.13 -1.10
C SER A 142 -12.40 13.61 -0.58
N ASN A 143 -13.46 13.51 -1.40
CA ASN A 143 -14.81 13.93 -1.00
C ASN A 143 -15.36 13.07 0.16
N VAL A 144 -15.09 11.76 0.14
CA VAL A 144 -15.52 10.85 1.21
C VAL A 144 -14.64 11.01 2.45
N GLU A 145 -13.35 11.26 2.26
CA GLU A 145 -12.35 11.39 3.31
C GLU A 145 -12.49 12.69 4.11
N GLU A 146 -12.93 13.79 3.49
CA GLU A 146 -13.00 15.13 4.09
C GLU A 146 -13.64 15.12 5.48
N LYS A 147 -14.80 14.47 5.64
CA LYS A 147 -15.50 14.34 6.93
C LYS A 147 -14.70 13.62 8.02
N PHE A 148 -13.76 12.74 7.66
CA PHE A 148 -12.93 11.99 8.59
C PHE A 148 -11.68 12.75 9.03
N LEU A 149 -11.37 13.88 8.38
CA LEU A 149 -10.24 14.74 8.74
C LEU A 149 -10.61 15.75 9.84
N HIS A 150 -11.92 15.92 10.12
CA HIS A 150 -12.43 16.87 11.09
C HIS A 150 -13.10 16.19 12.29
N SER A 151 -13.42 16.98 13.31
CA SER A 151 -14.29 16.54 14.40
C SER A 151 -15.65 16.10 13.83
N PRO A 152 -16.28 15.01 14.32
CA PRO A 152 -15.93 14.21 15.50
C PRO A 152 -15.08 12.95 15.21
N TYR A 153 -14.63 12.75 13.97
CA TYR A 153 -13.89 11.54 13.57
C TYR A 153 -12.38 11.64 13.74
N ARG A 154 -11.85 12.86 13.92
CA ARG A 154 -10.42 13.12 14.08
C ARG A 154 -9.83 12.26 15.20
N LYS A 155 -8.79 11.50 14.87
CA LYS A 155 -8.02 10.71 15.84
C LYS A 155 -6.93 11.55 16.49
N THR A 156 -6.63 11.25 17.75
CA THR A 156 -5.46 11.74 18.48
C THR A 156 -4.23 10.82 18.36
N ASP A 157 -4.42 9.61 17.84
CA ASP A 157 -3.37 8.60 17.69
C ASP A 157 -2.45 8.86 16.47
N TRP A 158 -1.64 7.86 16.11
CA TRP A 158 -0.74 7.91 14.96
C TRP A 158 -1.46 8.26 13.66
N LYS A 159 -1.06 9.40 13.09
CA LYS A 159 -1.43 9.90 11.76
C LYS A 159 -1.27 8.81 10.69
N LEU A 160 -2.24 8.70 9.78
CA LEU A 160 -2.20 7.86 8.59
C LEU A 160 -0.90 8.09 7.80
N SER A 161 -0.49 9.36 7.67
CA SER A 161 0.76 9.75 6.99
C SER A 161 1.98 9.03 7.58
N LYS A 162 2.08 8.94 8.91
CA LYS A 162 3.18 8.25 9.59
C LYS A 162 3.16 6.74 9.31
N LYS A 163 1.98 6.11 9.36
CA LYS A 163 1.82 4.67 9.09
C LYS A 163 2.22 4.31 7.66
N ILE A 164 1.72 5.07 6.68
CA ILE A 164 2.05 4.87 5.26
C ILE A 164 3.55 5.04 5.02
N LYS A 165 4.16 6.11 5.56
CA LYS A 165 5.59 6.37 5.37
C LYS A 165 6.47 5.28 5.96
N ILE A 166 6.16 4.78 7.16
CA ILE A 166 6.93 3.69 7.78
C ILE A 166 6.88 2.44 6.91
N VAL A 167 5.68 1.99 6.53
CA VAL A 167 5.53 0.80 5.68
C VAL A 167 6.26 0.98 4.34
N ALA A 168 6.11 2.14 3.70
CA ALA A 168 6.77 2.42 2.43
C ALA A 168 8.30 2.44 2.52
N VAL A 169 8.85 3.15 3.51
CA VAL A 169 10.30 3.24 3.71
C VAL A 169 10.87 1.87 4.02
N THR A 170 10.22 1.08 4.88
CA THR A 170 10.64 -0.30 5.18
C THR A 170 10.65 -1.17 3.93
N VAL A 171 9.57 -1.16 3.12
CA VAL A 171 9.50 -1.97 1.90
C VAL A 171 10.58 -1.54 0.90
N ILE A 172 10.75 -0.24 0.66
CA ILE A 172 11.73 0.29 -0.31
C ILE A 172 13.17 -0.04 0.12
N ILE A 173 13.50 0.12 1.41
CA ILE A 173 14.83 -0.20 1.93
C ILE A 173 15.12 -1.70 1.80
N LEU A 174 14.17 -2.56 2.21
CA LEU A 174 14.36 -4.01 2.12
C LEU A 174 14.43 -4.48 0.65
N ALA A 175 13.66 -3.88 -0.25
CA ALA A 175 13.75 -4.14 -1.70
C ALA A 175 15.12 -3.76 -2.26
N PHE A 176 15.67 -2.63 -1.83
CA PHE A 176 17.01 -2.20 -2.21
C PHE A 176 18.07 -3.18 -1.71
N PHE A 177 17.99 -3.61 -0.44
CA PHE A 177 18.90 -4.62 0.10
C PHE A 177 18.78 -5.97 -0.61
N GLU A 178 17.57 -6.42 -0.94
CA GLU A 178 17.34 -7.65 -1.71
C GLU A 178 18.03 -7.57 -3.07
N HIS A 179 17.86 -6.44 -3.78
CA HIS A 179 18.49 -6.22 -5.08
C HIS A 179 20.02 -6.17 -4.98
N LEU A 180 20.59 -5.54 -3.94
CA LEU A 180 22.03 -5.55 -3.72
C LEU A 180 22.57 -6.97 -3.45
N LEU A 181 21.83 -7.77 -2.67
CA LEU A 181 22.21 -9.17 -2.41
C LEU A 181 22.11 -10.01 -3.69
N TYR A 182 21.09 -9.78 -4.53
CA TYR A 182 20.98 -10.39 -5.85
C TYR A 182 22.21 -10.08 -6.72
N LEU A 183 22.62 -8.82 -6.79
CA LEU A 183 23.80 -8.41 -7.57
C LEU A 183 25.09 -9.03 -7.00
N ALA A 184 25.26 -9.02 -5.68
CA ALA A 184 26.42 -9.62 -5.03
C ALA A 184 26.48 -11.14 -5.29
N ASN A 185 25.35 -11.83 -5.18
CA ASN A 185 25.23 -13.25 -5.48
C ASN A 185 25.55 -13.55 -6.96
N SER A 186 24.99 -12.77 -7.90
CA SER A 186 25.27 -12.93 -9.33
C SER A 186 26.75 -12.71 -9.64
N ALA A 187 27.33 -11.61 -9.15
CA ALA A 187 28.74 -11.30 -9.35
C ALA A 187 29.67 -12.38 -8.79
N PHE A 188 29.34 -12.94 -7.63
CA PHE A 188 30.11 -14.02 -7.03
C PHE A 188 30.01 -15.32 -7.85
N ASN A 189 28.83 -15.69 -8.33
CA ASN A 189 28.66 -16.88 -9.17
C ASN A 189 29.45 -16.74 -10.48
N ILE A 190 29.35 -15.59 -11.15
CA ILE A 190 30.12 -15.30 -12.38
C ILE A 190 31.63 -15.37 -12.12
N TYR A 191 32.10 -14.79 -11.01
CA TYR A 191 33.51 -14.87 -10.62
C TYR A 191 33.96 -16.31 -10.39
N GLN A 192 33.14 -17.12 -9.71
CA GLN A 192 33.44 -18.54 -9.47
C GLN A 192 33.50 -19.35 -10.77
N ASP A 193 32.66 -19.05 -11.75
CA ASP A 193 32.70 -19.70 -13.06
C ASP A 193 33.97 -19.34 -13.83
N VAL A 194 34.45 -18.10 -13.74
CA VAL A 194 35.75 -17.69 -14.30
C VAL A 194 36.89 -18.49 -13.68
N VAL A 195 36.91 -18.60 -12.35
CA VAL A 195 37.94 -19.34 -11.60
C VAL A 195 37.91 -20.83 -11.92
N LYS A 196 36.73 -21.47 -11.95
CA LYS A 196 36.58 -22.90 -12.25
C LYS A 196 37.03 -23.26 -13.66
N ASN A 197 36.79 -22.37 -14.63
CA ASN A 197 37.12 -22.59 -16.04
C ASN A 197 38.51 -22.04 -16.42
N ASN A 198 39.31 -21.56 -15.46
CA ASN A 198 40.64 -20.97 -15.68
C ASN A 198 40.65 -19.88 -16.77
N LEU A 199 39.61 -19.03 -16.81
CA LEU A 199 39.48 -17.96 -17.80
C LEU A 199 40.25 -16.72 -17.34
N THR A 200 41.00 -16.08 -18.25
CA THR A 200 41.62 -14.77 -18.02
C THR A 200 40.65 -13.66 -18.40
N VAL A 201 40.31 -12.78 -17.46
CA VAL A 201 39.37 -11.66 -17.66
C VAL A 201 40.07 -10.35 -17.34
N ASP A 202 40.35 -9.55 -18.38
CA ASP A 202 41.05 -8.27 -18.24
C ASP A 202 40.15 -7.16 -17.66
N GLU A 203 38.84 -7.22 -17.94
CA GLU A 203 37.85 -6.22 -17.51
C GLU A 203 36.68 -6.87 -16.73
N PRO A 204 36.81 -7.04 -15.40
CA PRO A 204 35.82 -7.75 -14.59
C PRO A 204 34.41 -7.15 -14.65
N LEU A 205 34.30 -5.82 -14.70
CA LEU A 205 33.00 -5.14 -14.80
C LEU A 205 32.32 -5.39 -16.14
N ASN A 206 33.07 -5.37 -17.24
CA ASN A 206 32.51 -5.60 -18.57
C ASN A 206 32.08 -7.05 -18.73
N HIS A 207 32.86 -7.98 -18.18
CA HIS A 207 32.49 -9.38 -18.11
C HIS A 207 31.22 -9.58 -17.28
N PHE A 208 31.11 -8.97 -16.10
CA PHE A 208 29.89 -9.02 -15.29
C PHE A 208 28.67 -8.52 -16.05
N LEU A 209 28.73 -7.30 -16.61
CA LEU A 209 27.60 -6.71 -17.36
C LEU A 209 27.21 -7.55 -18.58
N LYS A 210 28.19 -8.14 -19.28
CA LYS A 210 27.94 -8.99 -20.44
C LYS A 210 27.30 -10.33 -20.04
N SER A 211 27.81 -10.97 -18.99
CA SER A 211 27.31 -12.27 -18.51
C SER A 211 25.90 -12.14 -17.90
N GLN A 212 25.66 -11.09 -17.13
CA GLN A 212 24.38 -10.81 -16.47
C GLN A 212 23.22 -10.66 -17.46
N PHE A 213 23.48 -10.02 -18.60
CA PHE A 213 22.49 -9.79 -19.66
C PHE A 213 22.82 -10.59 -20.94
N GLY A 214 23.40 -11.79 -20.79
CA GLY A 214 23.88 -12.59 -21.92
C GLY A 214 22.85 -12.79 -23.03
N TYR A 215 21.57 -12.93 -22.67
CA TYR A 215 20.44 -13.05 -23.60
C TYR A 215 20.22 -11.83 -24.50
N ILE A 216 20.66 -10.64 -24.10
CA ILE A 216 20.60 -9.43 -24.95
C ILE A 216 21.75 -9.43 -25.96
N TYR A 217 22.94 -9.83 -25.50
CA TYR A 217 24.16 -9.74 -26.30
C TYR A 217 24.37 -10.90 -27.28
N LEU A 218 23.39 -11.80 -27.40
CA LEU A 218 23.32 -12.76 -28.51
C LEU A 218 23.05 -12.03 -29.83
N ASP A 219 22.17 -11.02 -29.81
CA ASP A 219 21.73 -10.29 -31.00
C ASP A 219 22.27 -8.86 -31.07
N VAL A 220 22.72 -8.30 -29.94
CA VAL A 220 23.15 -6.90 -29.83
C VAL A 220 24.63 -6.82 -29.44
N PRO A 221 25.46 -6.01 -30.12
CA PRO A 221 26.86 -5.84 -29.73
C PRO A 221 26.99 -5.22 -28.34
N PHE A 222 27.88 -5.77 -27.53
CA PHE A 222 28.14 -5.28 -26.18
C PHE A 222 28.72 -3.86 -26.22
N SER A 223 28.19 -3.00 -25.35
CA SER A 223 28.80 -1.71 -25.00
C SER A 223 28.55 -1.42 -23.53
N VAL A 224 29.53 -0.79 -22.86
CA VAL A 224 29.42 -0.44 -21.43
C VAL A 224 28.20 0.43 -21.13
N PRO A 225 27.88 1.48 -21.92
CA PRO A 225 26.68 2.30 -21.66
C PRO A 225 25.37 1.49 -21.72
N LEU A 226 25.27 0.54 -22.65
CA LEU A 226 24.09 -0.33 -22.76
C LEU A 226 23.99 -1.29 -21.56
N GLY A 227 25.12 -1.85 -21.11
CA GLY A 227 25.14 -2.70 -19.91
C GLY A 227 24.70 -1.96 -18.66
N VAL A 228 25.20 -0.73 -18.44
CA VAL A 228 24.78 0.12 -17.32
C VAL A 228 23.29 0.49 -17.44
N PHE A 229 22.82 0.80 -18.65
CA PHE A 229 21.40 1.06 -18.90
C PHE A 229 20.52 -0.14 -18.53
N ASN A 230 20.91 -1.35 -18.96
CA ASN A 230 20.17 -2.58 -18.66
C ASN A 230 20.10 -2.85 -17.14
N GLU A 231 21.17 -2.53 -16.40
CA GLU A 231 21.16 -2.66 -14.94
C GLU A 231 20.21 -1.66 -14.27
N ILE A 232 20.18 -0.40 -14.72
CA ILE A 232 19.22 0.59 -14.22
C ILE A 232 17.78 0.15 -14.50
N MET A 233 17.52 -0.42 -15.68
CA MET A 233 16.19 -0.95 -16.01
C MET A 233 15.84 -2.17 -15.17
N ASN A 234 16.78 -3.09 -14.95
CA ASN A 234 16.61 -4.27 -14.09
C ASN A 234 16.24 -3.87 -12.65
N MET A 235 17.00 -2.92 -12.08
CA MET A 235 16.69 -2.32 -10.79
C MET A 235 15.28 -1.72 -10.78
N SER A 236 14.91 -0.97 -11.83
CA SER A 236 13.57 -0.38 -11.98
C SER A 236 12.47 -1.45 -12.01
N PHE A 237 12.68 -2.59 -12.66
CA PHE A 237 11.73 -3.71 -12.65
C PHE A 237 11.60 -4.32 -11.25
N THR A 238 12.69 -4.49 -10.52
CA THR A 238 12.67 -4.98 -9.13
C THR A 238 11.87 -4.03 -8.22
N PHE A 239 12.08 -2.71 -8.34
CA PHE A 239 11.28 -1.73 -7.58
C PHE A 239 9.82 -1.73 -8.03
N GLY A 240 9.55 -1.91 -9.32
CA GLY A 240 8.19 -2.01 -9.85
C GLY A 240 7.44 -3.22 -9.31
N TRP A 241 8.11 -4.37 -9.20
CA TRP A 241 7.57 -5.54 -8.51
C TRP A 241 7.17 -5.17 -7.08
N ASN A 242 8.10 -4.67 -6.27
CA ASN A 242 7.85 -4.32 -4.87
C ASN A 242 6.78 -3.24 -4.68
N TYR A 243 6.69 -2.29 -5.62
CA TYR A 243 5.73 -1.20 -5.55
C TYR A 243 4.29 -1.69 -5.67
N MET A 244 4.06 -2.79 -6.39
CA MET A 244 2.72 -3.36 -6.55
C MET A 244 2.10 -3.75 -5.21
N GLU A 245 2.83 -4.50 -4.38
CA GLU A 245 2.37 -4.86 -3.03
C GLU A 245 2.27 -3.60 -2.17
N LEU A 246 3.26 -2.70 -2.24
CA LEU A 246 3.26 -1.47 -1.45
C LEU A 246 2.04 -0.59 -1.76
N PHE A 247 1.63 -0.52 -3.03
CA PHE A 247 0.44 0.22 -3.44
C PHE A 247 -0.82 -0.34 -2.82
N VAL A 248 -0.99 -1.68 -2.83
CA VAL A 248 -2.11 -2.35 -2.15
C VAL A 248 -2.07 -2.11 -0.64
N MET A 249 -0.89 -2.16 -0.01
CA MET A 249 -0.71 -1.84 1.42
C MET A 249 -1.17 -0.41 1.75
N MET A 250 -0.76 0.58 0.95
CA MET A 250 -1.11 1.98 1.17
C MET A 250 -2.62 2.21 1.05
N ILE A 251 -3.25 1.68 -0.01
CA ILE A 251 -4.71 1.74 -0.20
C ILE A 251 -5.43 1.10 0.99
N SER A 252 -4.95 -0.06 1.44
CA SER A 252 -5.53 -0.80 2.55
C SER A 252 -5.42 -0.06 3.89
N LEU A 253 -4.29 0.59 4.15
CA LEU A 253 -4.10 1.46 5.31
C LEU A 253 -5.04 2.66 5.27
N GLY A 254 -5.18 3.30 4.11
CA GLY A 254 -6.09 4.42 3.91
C GLY A 254 -7.53 4.06 4.26
N LEU A 255 -8.06 3.00 3.64
CA LEU A 255 -9.44 2.54 3.84
C LEU A 255 -9.69 2.05 5.26
N SER A 256 -8.85 1.15 5.77
CA SER A 256 -9.03 0.58 7.11
C SER A 256 -8.95 1.64 8.21
N THR A 257 -8.13 2.68 8.03
CA THR A 257 -8.06 3.79 9.00
C THR A 257 -9.39 4.54 9.10
N ARG A 258 -10.08 4.79 7.98
CA ARG A 258 -11.38 5.49 8.00
C ARG A 258 -12.48 4.66 8.65
N PHE A 259 -12.53 3.34 8.41
CA PHE A 259 -13.43 2.46 9.16
C PHE A 259 -13.10 2.43 10.66
N LYS A 260 -11.81 2.42 11.04
CA LYS A 260 -11.41 2.48 12.45
C LYS A 260 -11.86 3.78 13.13
N GLN A 261 -11.96 4.90 12.41
CA GLN A 261 -12.50 6.16 12.94
C GLN A 261 -13.99 6.03 13.28
N ILE A 262 -14.77 5.35 12.44
CA ILE A 262 -16.18 5.03 12.75
C ILE A 262 -16.25 4.15 14.00
N ASN A 263 -15.42 3.12 14.08
CA ASN A 263 -15.41 2.19 15.22
C ASN A 263 -15.09 2.88 16.54
N GLU A 264 -14.11 3.80 16.54
CA GLU A 264 -13.76 4.57 17.74
C GLU A 264 -14.89 5.52 18.15
N ARG A 265 -15.51 6.20 17.18
CA ARG A 265 -16.68 7.04 17.44
C ARG A 265 -17.82 6.22 18.07
N LEU A 266 -18.10 5.04 17.54
CA LEU A 266 -19.13 4.14 18.09
C LEU A 266 -18.78 3.64 19.51
N LYS A 267 -17.52 3.32 19.78
CA LYS A 267 -17.07 2.92 21.14
C LYS A 267 -17.32 4.02 22.17
N ASN A 268 -17.07 5.28 21.82
CA ASN A 268 -17.29 6.43 22.69
C ASN A 268 -18.78 6.66 23.02
N PHE A 269 -19.70 6.01 22.29
CA PHE A 269 -21.14 6.08 22.50
C PHE A 269 -21.73 4.84 23.17
N LYS A 270 -20.92 3.83 23.50
CA LYS A 270 -21.41 2.57 24.09
C LYS A 270 -22.24 2.78 25.36
N GLU A 271 -21.97 3.83 26.12
CA GLU A 271 -22.66 4.17 27.38
C GLU A 271 -23.68 5.30 27.24
N LYS A 272 -23.93 5.79 26.01
CA LYS A 272 -24.82 6.93 25.75
C LYS A 272 -25.97 6.51 24.84
N ILE A 273 -27.18 6.91 25.19
CA ILE A 273 -28.34 6.76 24.29
C ILE A 273 -28.18 7.79 23.16
N LEU A 274 -27.93 7.30 21.96
CA LEU A 274 -27.84 8.11 20.75
C LEU A 274 -29.22 8.38 20.17
N SER A 275 -29.40 9.57 19.59
CA SER A 275 -30.62 9.87 18.83
C SER A 275 -30.63 9.13 17.50
N GLU A 276 -31.83 8.92 16.95
CA GLU A 276 -32.02 8.28 15.64
C GLU A 276 -31.28 9.04 14.51
N GLN A 277 -31.26 10.37 14.59
CA GLN A 277 -30.50 11.23 13.66
C GLN A 277 -28.99 10.98 13.72
N GLN A 278 -28.44 10.76 14.91
CA GLN A 278 -27.01 10.46 15.08
C GLN A 278 -26.65 9.10 14.47
N TRP A 279 -27.50 8.08 14.68
CA TRP A 279 -27.32 6.77 14.07
C TRP A 279 -27.41 6.82 12.53
N SER A 280 -28.42 7.52 12.00
CA SER A 280 -28.57 7.74 10.57
C SER A 280 -27.30 8.36 9.96
N LYS A 281 -26.76 9.41 10.60
CA LYS A 281 -25.52 10.06 10.14
C LYS A 281 -24.34 9.11 10.11
N ILE A 282 -24.14 8.29 11.15
CA ILE A 282 -23.05 7.32 11.20
C ILE A 282 -23.23 6.26 10.10
N ARG A 283 -24.45 5.79 9.85
CA ARG A 283 -24.75 4.83 8.77
C ARG A 283 -24.48 5.42 7.39
N GLU A 284 -24.85 6.68 7.13
CA GLU A 284 -24.51 7.38 5.88
C GLU A 284 -23.00 7.45 5.67
N ASP A 285 -22.25 7.74 6.74
CA ASP A 285 -20.80 7.83 6.71
C ASP A 285 -20.15 6.48 6.44
N TYR A 286 -20.67 5.43 7.06
CA TYR A 286 -20.30 4.04 6.77
C TYR A 286 -20.60 3.65 5.32
N SER A 287 -21.81 3.93 4.84
CA SER A 287 -22.25 3.61 3.48
C SER A 287 -21.38 4.31 2.43
N SER A 288 -20.98 5.56 2.70
CA SER A 288 -20.04 6.29 1.84
C SER A 288 -18.69 5.59 1.73
N LEU A 289 -18.17 5.03 2.83
CA LEU A 289 -16.92 4.25 2.81
C LEU A 289 -17.10 2.92 2.07
N CYS A 290 -18.19 2.20 2.29
CA CYS A 290 -18.49 0.97 1.54
C CYS A 290 -18.50 1.22 0.03
N ASN A 291 -19.15 2.30 -0.41
CA ASN A 291 -19.19 2.71 -1.81
C ASN A 291 -17.79 3.06 -2.34
N LEU A 292 -16.98 3.76 -1.53
CA LEU A 292 -15.59 4.06 -1.89
C LEU A 292 -14.76 2.79 -2.08
N VAL A 293 -14.88 1.81 -1.17
CA VAL A 293 -14.21 0.51 -1.30
C VAL A 293 -14.64 -0.20 -2.58
N ALA A 294 -15.93 -0.22 -2.91
CA ALA A 294 -16.43 -0.87 -4.12
C ALA A 294 -15.86 -0.24 -5.40
N ILE A 295 -15.71 1.09 -5.44
CA ILE A 295 -15.10 1.79 -6.58
C ILE A 295 -13.63 1.42 -6.72
N ILE A 296 -12.88 1.45 -5.61
CA ILE A 296 -11.45 1.14 -5.60
C ILE A 296 -11.22 -0.33 -5.96
N ASP A 297 -12.01 -1.24 -5.39
CA ASP A 297 -11.96 -2.66 -5.71
C ASP A 297 -12.16 -2.89 -7.21
N PHE A 298 -13.19 -2.25 -7.80
CA PHE A 298 -13.44 -2.34 -9.23
C PHE A 298 -12.24 -1.89 -10.06
N ASP A 299 -11.60 -0.78 -9.70
CA ASP A 299 -10.46 -0.26 -10.46
C ASP A 299 -9.15 -1.01 -10.21
N LEU A 300 -8.99 -1.67 -9.06
CA LEU A 300 -7.76 -2.38 -8.66
C LEU A 300 -7.83 -3.91 -8.82
N ARG A 301 -8.99 -4.49 -9.16
CA ARG A 301 -9.20 -5.95 -9.22
C ARG A 301 -8.15 -6.74 -10.00
N TYR A 302 -7.66 -6.21 -11.13
CA TYR A 302 -6.65 -6.87 -11.96
C TYR A 302 -5.27 -6.83 -11.31
N LEU A 303 -4.93 -5.70 -10.69
CA LEU A 303 -3.70 -5.54 -9.92
C LEU A 303 -3.69 -6.53 -8.75
N ILE A 304 -4.78 -6.59 -7.99
CA ILE A 304 -4.89 -7.48 -6.83
C ILE A 304 -4.77 -8.95 -7.24
N LEU A 305 -5.46 -9.36 -8.30
CA LEU A 305 -5.37 -10.74 -8.80
C LEU A 305 -3.93 -11.07 -9.22
N LEU A 306 -3.32 -10.23 -10.06
CA LEU A 306 -1.99 -10.47 -10.60
C LEU A 306 -0.93 -10.51 -9.48
N SER A 307 -1.05 -9.66 -8.45
CA SER A 307 -0.07 -9.63 -7.34
C SER A 307 -0.14 -10.91 -6.52
N ASN A 308 -1.35 -11.39 -6.21
CA ASN A 308 -1.50 -12.63 -5.46
C ASN A 308 -1.01 -13.83 -6.25
N LEU A 309 -1.32 -13.92 -7.55
CA LEU A 309 -0.81 -15.01 -8.40
C LEU A 309 0.71 -15.01 -8.47
N ASN A 310 1.32 -13.84 -8.65
CA ASN A 310 2.77 -13.72 -8.72
C ASN A 310 3.45 -14.07 -7.38
N ASN A 311 2.91 -13.60 -6.26
CA ASN A 311 3.48 -13.92 -4.94
C ASN A 311 3.36 -15.43 -4.64
N VAL A 312 2.24 -16.08 -4.97
CA VAL A 312 2.12 -17.54 -4.84
C VAL A 312 3.15 -18.26 -5.72
N TYR A 313 3.29 -17.87 -6.99
CA TYR A 313 4.27 -18.48 -7.89
C TYR A 313 5.70 -18.39 -7.33
N PHE A 314 6.17 -17.20 -6.97
CA PHE A 314 7.55 -17.02 -6.53
C PHE A 314 7.82 -17.65 -5.15
N ILE A 315 6.85 -17.62 -4.23
CA ILE A 315 7.01 -18.32 -2.94
C ILE A 315 7.09 -19.82 -3.18
N CYS A 316 6.17 -20.42 -3.95
CA CYS A 316 6.22 -21.85 -4.26
C CYS A 316 7.53 -22.23 -4.98
N PHE A 317 7.97 -21.41 -5.94
CA PHE A 317 9.25 -21.61 -6.61
C PHE A 317 10.42 -21.62 -5.62
N GLN A 318 10.50 -20.65 -4.72
CA GLN A 318 11.57 -20.62 -3.72
C GLN A 318 11.47 -21.79 -2.73
N LEU A 319 10.27 -22.17 -2.29
CA LEU A 319 10.06 -23.32 -1.40
C LEU A 319 10.51 -24.65 -2.04
N LEU A 320 10.24 -24.85 -3.34
CA LEU A 320 10.73 -26.04 -4.07
C LEU A 320 12.26 -26.11 -4.08
N ASN A 321 12.93 -24.96 -4.15
CA ASN A 321 14.38 -24.86 -4.18
C ASN A 321 15.03 -24.89 -2.79
N ILE A 322 14.28 -25.03 -1.68
CA ILE A 322 14.85 -25.15 -0.32
C ILE A 322 15.78 -26.37 -0.21
N PHE A 323 15.44 -27.46 -0.89
CA PHE A 323 16.19 -28.73 -0.81
C PHE A 323 17.43 -28.75 -1.70
N GLU A 324 17.63 -27.74 -2.55
CA GLU A 324 18.78 -27.68 -3.42
C GLU A 324 20.05 -27.31 -2.65
N LYS A 325 21.12 -28.06 -2.91
CA LYS A 325 22.42 -27.77 -2.32
C LYS A 325 23.01 -26.55 -3.00
N LEU A 326 22.90 -25.41 -2.33
CA LEU A 326 23.52 -24.17 -2.77
C LEU A 326 25.06 -24.27 -2.60
N PRO A 327 25.85 -23.93 -3.63
CA PRO A 327 27.28 -24.19 -3.64
C PRO A 327 28.08 -23.29 -2.70
N TYR A 328 27.60 -22.06 -2.44
CA TYR A 328 28.32 -21.08 -1.65
C TYR A 328 27.44 -20.40 -0.59
N VAL A 329 28.07 -19.89 0.46
CA VAL A 329 27.40 -19.22 1.59
C VAL A 329 26.59 -18.00 1.13
N ILE A 330 27.09 -17.26 0.14
CA ILE A 330 26.39 -16.08 -0.41
C ILE A 330 25.06 -16.46 -1.07
N ASN A 331 25.01 -17.59 -1.78
CA ASN A 331 23.77 -18.10 -2.37
C ASN A 331 22.75 -18.42 -1.27
N THR A 332 23.20 -19.04 -0.18
CA THR A 332 22.34 -19.35 0.97
C THR A 332 21.80 -18.09 1.64
N ILE A 333 22.64 -17.07 1.86
CA ILE A 333 22.22 -15.79 2.44
C ILE A 333 21.19 -15.11 1.53
N TYR A 334 21.48 -15.01 0.23
CA TYR A 334 20.59 -14.40 -0.74
C TYR A 334 19.23 -15.12 -0.80
N PHE A 335 19.26 -16.46 -0.90
CA PHE A 335 18.08 -17.30 -0.97
C PHE A 335 17.15 -17.08 0.23
N TRP A 336 17.67 -17.22 1.46
CA TRP A 336 16.85 -17.06 2.67
C TRP A 336 16.35 -15.64 2.86
N PHE A 337 17.18 -14.63 2.57
CA PHE A 337 16.74 -13.24 2.64
C PHE A 337 15.60 -12.97 1.65
N SER A 338 15.76 -13.37 0.39
CA SER A 338 14.76 -13.18 -0.66
C SER A 338 13.44 -13.89 -0.31
N LEU A 339 13.51 -15.14 0.17
CA LEU A 339 12.34 -15.92 0.60
C LEU A 339 11.60 -15.28 1.77
N ILE A 340 12.32 -14.99 2.87
CA ILE A 340 11.71 -14.38 4.07
C ILE A 340 11.13 -13.02 3.74
N TYR A 341 11.83 -12.22 2.93
CA TYR A 341 11.35 -10.91 2.52
C TYR A 341 10.07 -11.01 1.67
N LEU A 342 10.06 -11.86 0.64
CA LEU A 342 8.90 -12.07 -0.22
C LEU A 342 7.68 -12.57 0.58
N ALA A 343 7.88 -13.58 1.43
CA ALA A 343 6.82 -14.15 2.26
C ALA A 343 6.27 -13.12 3.26
N SER A 344 7.16 -12.41 3.96
CA SER A 344 6.77 -11.37 4.94
C SER A 344 6.04 -10.21 4.27
N ARG A 345 6.54 -9.73 3.12
CA ARG A 345 5.91 -8.65 2.33
C ARG A 345 4.51 -9.05 1.87
N THR A 346 4.35 -10.28 1.37
CA THR A 346 3.06 -10.83 0.93
C THR A 346 2.09 -10.95 2.10
N PHE A 347 2.55 -11.48 3.23
CA PHE A 347 1.76 -11.59 4.46
C PHE A 347 1.26 -10.22 4.95
N VAL A 348 2.16 -9.23 5.03
CA VAL A 348 1.79 -7.87 5.47
C VAL A 348 0.79 -7.23 4.51
N ALA A 349 0.97 -7.39 3.19
CA ALA A 349 0.02 -6.89 2.20
C ALA A 349 -1.38 -7.48 2.39
N GLN A 350 -1.47 -8.81 2.52
CA GLN A 350 -2.76 -9.46 2.74
C GLN A 350 -3.37 -9.12 4.11
N PHE A 351 -2.54 -9.02 5.16
CA PHE A 351 -2.98 -8.64 6.51
C PHE A 351 -3.59 -7.24 6.53
N LEU A 352 -2.94 -6.27 5.89
CA LEU A 352 -3.45 -4.90 5.78
C LEU A 352 -4.74 -4.85 4.96
N ALA A 353 -4.82 -5.58 3.85
CA ALA A 353 -6.04 -5.68 3.05
C ALA A 353 -7.20 -6.30 3.83
N ALA A 354 -6.95 -7.39 4.56
CA ALA A 354 -7.93 -8.02 5.44
C ALA A 354 -8.41 -7.09 6.56
N SER A 355 -7.56 -6.17 7.04
CA SER A 355 -7.94 -5.20 8.07
C SER A 355 -9.09 -4.28 7.61
N ILE A 356 -9.30 -4.07 6.30
CA ILE A 356 -10.46 -3.34 5.80
C ILE A 356 -11.74 -4.07 6.18
N HIS A 357 -11.84 -5.36 5.83
CA HIS A 357 -13.01 -6.18 6.11
C HIS A 357 -13.33 -6.26 7.59
N GLU A 358 -12.31 -6.47 8.41
CA GLU A 358 -12.49 -6.53 9.86
C GLU A 358 -12.95 -5.21 10.45
N SER A 359 -12.35 -4.10 10.01
CA SER A 359 -12.74 -2.78 10.48
C SER A 359 -14.15 -2.43 10.01
N ALA A 360 -14.59 -2.91 8.86
CA ALA A 360 -15.93 -2.69 8.33
C ALA A 360 -17.01 -3.55 9.03
N LYS A 361 -16.67 -4.74 9.53
CA LYS A 361 -17.60 -5.61 10.28
C LYS A 361 -17.61 -5.33 11.79
N PHE A 362 -16.59 -4.67 12.33
CA PHE A 362 -16.48 -4.33 13.75
C PHE A 362 -17.69 -3.58 14.35
N PRO A 363 -18.39 -2.67 13.64
CA PRO A 363 -19.59 -2.02 14.17
C PRO A 363 -20.65 -3.00 14.69
N ILE A 364 -20.78 -4.19 14.09
CA ILE A 364 -21.75 -5.21 14.50
C ILE A 364 -21.52 -5.61 15.96
N GLN A 365 -20.26 -5.82 16.36
CA GLN A 365 -19.89 -6.22 17.71
C GLN A 365 -20.20 -5.12 18.74
N ILE A 366 -20.02 -3.85 18.36
CA ILE A 366 -20.34 -2.72 19.21
C ILE A 366 -21.86 -2.62 19.39
N ILE A 367 -22.60 -2.63 18.27
CA ILE A 367 -24.06 -2.48 18.26
C ILE A 367 -24.72 -3.61 19.06
N SER A 368 -24.25 -4.85 18.93
CA SER A 368 -24.76 -5.99 19.71
C SER A 368 -24.51 -5.89 21.22
N SER A 369 -23.62 -4.99 21.67
CA SER A 369 -23.32 -4.80 23.09
C SER A 369 -24.14 -3.69 23.78
N ILE A 370 -25.01 -3.00 23.02
CA ILE A 370 -25.85 -1.91 23.53
C ILE A 370 -27.14 -2.49 24.14
N PRO A 371 -27.54 -2.09 25.38
CA PRO A 371 -28.77 -2.54 26.03
C PRO A 371 -30.03 -2.21 25.21
N HIS A 372 -31.09 -3.02 25.35
CA HIS A 372 -32.34 -2.88 24.59
C HIS A 372 -32.99 -1.49 24.67
N GLU A 373 -32.81 -0.77 25.78
CA GLU A 373 -33.34 0.60 25.97
C GLU A 373 -32.74 1.63 24.99
N GLY A 374 -31.53 1.37 24.46
CA GLY A 374 -30.86 2.22 23.48
C GLY A 374 -31.13 1.85 22.03
N TRP A 375 -31.97 0.85 21.77
CA TRP A 375 -32.24 0.37 20.41
C TRP A 375 -33.23 1.26 19.67
N CYS A 376 -32.89 1.60 18.43
CA CYS A 376 -33.76 2.33 17.51
C CYS A 376 -33.75 1.69 16.11
N ASN A 377 -34.72 2.05 15.27
CA ASN A 377 -34.85 1.50 13.91
C ASN A 377 -33.59 1.75 13.06
N GLU A 378 -32.97 2.93 13.17
CA GLU A 378 -31.76 3.27 12.42
C GLU A 378 -30.54 2.43 12.83
N MET A 379 -30.42 2.11 14.12
CA MET A 379 -29.37 1.23 14.63
C MET A 379 -29.53 -0.19 14.09
N GLN A 380 -30.76 -0.72 14.06
CA GLN A 380 -31.04 -2.03 13.47
C GLN A 380 -30.72 -2.07 11.97
N ARG A 381 -31.16 -1.05 11.21
CA ARG A 381 -30.82 -0.92 9.78
C ARG A 381 -29.31 -0.89 9.54
N PHE A 382 -28.55 -0.22 10.42
CA PHE A 382 -27.10 -0.18 10.32
C PHE A 382 -26.48 -1.58 10.59
N ALA A 383 -26.94 -2.29 11.62
CA ALA A 383 -26.48 -3.65 11.89
C ALA A 383 -26.76 -4.59 10.70
N ASP A 384 -27.96 -4.50 10.11
CA ASP A 384 -28.36 -5.33 8.99
C ASP A 384 -27.53 -5.01 7.73
N GLN A 385 -27.28 -3.73 7.46
CA GLN A 385 -26.37 -3.33 6.38
C GLN A 385 -24.97 -3.88 6.60
N ALA A 386 -24.39 -3.73 7.79
CA ALA A 386 -23.04 -4.20 8.10
C ALA A 386 -22.95 -5.73 8.01
N ARG A 387 -24.00 -6.46 8.39
CA ARG A 387 -24.08 -7.92 8.24
C ARG A 387 -24.12 -8.32 6.76
N ALA A 388 -25.00 -7.71 5.97
CA ALA A 388 -25.27 -8.08 4.59
C ALA A 388 -24.14 -7.70 3.61
N GLN A 389 -23.47 -6.56 3.84
CA GLN A 389 -22.44 -6.07 2.92
C GLN A 389 -21.07 -6.67 3.24
N ASP A 390 -20.49 -7.38 2.28
CA ASP A 390 -19.10 -7.82 2.34
C ASP A 390 -18.17 -6.76 1.75
N VAL A 391 -17.59 -5.97 2.65
CA VAL A 391 -16.63 -4.92 2.32
C VAL A 391 -15.24 -5.52 2.36
N ALA A 392 -14.65 -5.79 1.20
CA ALA A 392 -13.29 -6.28 1.07
C ALA A 392 -12.72 -5.90 -0.30
N LEU A 393 -11.39 -5.94 -0.42
CA LEU A 393 -10.73 -5.91 -1.71
C LEU A 393 -10.67 -7.33 -2.29
N SER A 394 -10.79 -7.46 -3.61
CA SER A 394 -10.98 -8.74 -4.30
C SER A 394 -10.10 -8.87 -5.55
N GLY A 395 -9.63 -10.10 -5.81
CA GLY A 395 -8.99 -10.46 -7.07
C GLY A 395 -10.03 -10.83 -8.10
N MET A 396 -10.60 -9.86 -8.80
CA MET A 396 -11.70 -10.06 -9.76
C MET A 396 -12.92 -10.81 -9.19
N LYS A 397 -13.19 -10.65 -7.88
CA LYS A 397 -14.21 -11.44 -7.14
C LYS A 397 -13.99 -12.95 -7.10
N PHE A 398 -12.86 -13.48 -7.58
CA PHE A 398 -12.51 -14.90 -7.39
C PHE A 398 -12.26 -15.20 -5.92
N PHE A 399 -11.63 -14.26 -5.21
CA PHE A 399 -11.41 -14.33 -3.78
C PHE A 399 -11.44 -12.93 -3.16
N ASN A 400 -11.86 -12.87 -1.90
CA ASN A 400 -11.82 -11.66 -1.08
C ASN A 400 -10.64 -11.73 -0.12
N LEU A 401 -9.87 -10.64 -0.02
CA LEU A 401 -8.77 -10.51 0.91
C LEU A 401 -9.32 -10.35 2.33
N THR A 402 -9.37 -11.46 3.07
CA THR A 402 -9.84 -11.55 4.46
C THR A 402 -8.85 -12.38 5.29
N ARG A 403 -8.95 -12.36 6.62
CA ARG A 403 -8.06 -13.21 7.45
C ARG A 403 -8.18 -14.70 7.10
N LYS A 404 -9.35 -15.15 6.64
CA LYS A 404 -9.56 -16.53 6.18
C LYS A 404 -8.78 -16.85 4.90
N SER A 405 -8.69 -15.90 3.96
CA SER A 405 -7.91 -16.10 2.74
C SER A 405 -6.41 -16.14 3.03
N ILE A 406 -5.93 -15.33 3.98
CA ILE A 406 -4.54 -15.39 4.48
C ILE A 406 -4.24 -16.79 5.01
N LEU A 407 -5.09 -17.29 5.90
CA LEU A 407 -4.92 -18.61 6.50
C LEU A 407 -4.92 -19.71 5.44
N SER A 408 -5.76 -19.59 4.41
CA SER A 408 -5.81 -20.57 3.32
C SER A 408 -4.52 -20.57 2.49
N VAL A 409 -3.94 -19.40 2.20
CA VAL A 409 -2.66 -19.30 1.49
C VAL A 409 -1.51 -19.82 2.36
N ILE A 410 -1.48 -19.49 3.66
CA ILE A 410 -0.44 -19.97 4.58
C ILE A 410 -0.55 -21.48 4.82
N ILE A 411 -1.75 -22.06 4.89
CA ILE A 411 -1.93 -23.51 5.05
C ILE A 411 -1.51 -24.27 3.78
N PHE A 412 -1.64 -23.64 2.61
CA PHE A 412 -1.27 -24.25 1.33
C PHE A 412 0.24 -24.18 1.04
N LEU A 413 0.95 -23.28 1.73
CA LEU A 413 2.41 -23.10 1.69
C LEU A 413 3.05 -23.90 2.82
#